data_AF-A0A349C027-F1
#
_entry.id   AF-A0A349C027-F1
#
_cell.length_a   1.000
_cell.length_b   1.000
_cell.length_c   1.000
_cell.angle_alpha   90.00
_cell.angle_beta   90.00
_cell.angle_gamma   90.00
#
_symmetry.space_group_name_H-M   'P 1'
#
loop_
_entity.id
_entity.type
_entity.pdbx_description
1 polymer ?
#
loop_
_entity_poly.entity_id
_entity_poly.type
_entity_poly.pdbx_seq_one_letter_code
_entity_poly.pdbx_strand_id
1 'polypeptide(L)'
;MAEIINHYELIRPFQNQNAGFSRWTIAQKGGIRFFIKEFMDPRYPDEVSLDKDLRIERIRDCERFEAKKYELYRDINEASDGNLVRIAEFFRVDSRYYMT
;
A
#
# COMPACT_ATOMS: atom_id res chain seq x y z
N MET A 1 5.11 22.19 -2.37
CA MET A 1 6.01 21.10 -2.77
C MET A 1 5.14 19.90 -3.11
N ALA A 2 5.44 19.16 -4.18
CA ALA A 2 4.69 17.95 -4.52
C ALA A 2 4.94 16.90 -3.44
N GLU A 3 3.88 16.21 -2.99
CA GLU A 3 4.00 15.10 -2.06
C GLU A 3 4.58 13.90 -2.80
N ILE A 4 5.59 13.25 -2.20
CA ILE A 4 6.30 12.11 -2.79
C ILE A 4 6.17 10.93 -1.83
N ILE A 5 5.73 9.78 -2.34
CA ILE A 5 5.59 8.53 -1.59
C ILE A 5 6.38 7.45 -2.34
N ASN A 6 7.48 6.94 -1.77
CA ASN A 6 8.29 5.89 -2.40
C ASN A 6 8.67 6.19 -3.87
N HIS A 7 9.14 7.42 -4.14
CA HIS A 7 9.45 7.94 -5.49
C HIS A 7 8.25 8.14 -6.43
N TYR A 8 7.02 7.97 -5.95
CA TYR A 8 5.80 8.34 -6.66
C TYR A 8 5.41 9.79 -6.33
N GLU A 9 5.46 10.66 -7.32
CA GLU A 9 5.03 12.04 -7.21
C GLU A 9 3.50 12.12 -7.39
N LEU A 10 2.80 12.61 -6.37
CA LEU A 10 1.34 12.71 -6.42
C LEU A 10 0.91 13.77 -7.45
N ILE A 11 0.08 13.35 -8.41
CA ILE A 11 -0.53 14.26 -9.39
C ILE A 11 -1.81 14.88 -8.81
N ARG A 12 -2.47 14.16 -7.89
CA ARG A 12 -3.69 14.58 -7.21
C ARG A 12 -3.65 14.24 -5.72
N PRO A 13 -4.43 14.92 -4.87
CA PRO A 13 -4.64 14.49 -3.48
C PRO A 13 -5.35 13.12 -3.39
N PHE A 14 -5.18 12.43 -2.26
CA PHE A 14 -5.91 11.20 -1.96
C PHE A 14 -7.44 11.40 -1.94
N GLN A 15 -8.15 10.40 -2.45
CA GLN A 15 -9.60 10.33 -2.50
C GLN A 15 -10.12 9.11 -1.73
N ASN A 16 -11.28 9.28 -1.09
CA ASN A 16 -11.99 8.21 -0.38
C ASN A 16 -13.18 7.68 -1.18
N GLN A 17 -13.45 8.28 -2.36
CA GLN A 17 -14.61 7.93 -3.16
C GLN A 17 -14.51 6.47 -3.62
N ASN A 18 -15.54 5.67 -3.31
CA ASN A 18 -15.64 4.25 -3.65
C ASN A 18 -14.43 3.41 -3.17
N ALA A 19 -13.78 3.83 -2.08
CA ALA A 19 -12.50 3.26 -1.65
C ALA A 19 -12.62 2.25 -0.49
N GLY A 20 -13.80 2.08 0.12
CA GLY A 20 -13.97 1.21 1.29
C GLY A 20 -13.00 1.58 2.42
N PHE A 21 -12.26 0.60 2.95
CA PHE A 21 -11.21 0.80 3.97
C PHE A 21 -9.84 1.20 3.39
N SER A 22 -9.84 2.01 2.33
CA SER A 22 -8.62 2.50 1.70
C SER A 22 -8.83 3.91 1.16
N ARG A 23 -7.76 4.51 0.68
CA ARG A 23 -7.79 5.72 -0.16
C ARG A 23 -7.00 5.48 -1.42
N TRP A 24 -7.20 6.29 -2.42
CA TRP A 24 -6.43 6.19 -3.65
C TRP A 24 -6.13 7.55 -4.26
N THR A 25 -5.08 7.61 -5.09
CA THR A 25 -4.80 8.76 -5.95
C THR A 25 -4.09 8.30 -7.22
N ILE A 26 -3.78 9.26 -8.10
CA ILE A 26 -2.92 9.07 -9.27
C ILE A 26 -1.58 9.74 -8.98
N ALA A 27 -0.51 9.00 -9.24
CA ALA A 27 0.86 9.46 -9.10
C ALA A 27 1.68 9.19 -10.37
N GLN A 28 2.89 9.73 -10.45
CA GLN A 28 3.86 9.42 -11.50
C GLN A 28 5.19 8.93 -10.94
N LYS A 29 5.83 7.99 -11.62
CA LYS A 29 7.21 7.54 -11.35
C LYS A 29 7.89 7.27 -12.68
N GLY A 30 9.01 7.95 -12.93
CA GLY A 30 9.74 7.83 -14.20
C GLY A 30 8.92 8.20 -15.45
N GLY A 31 8.01 9.18 -15.34
CA GLY A 31 7.14 9.62 -16.45
C GLY A 31 5.94 8.71 -16.73
N ILE A 32 5.80 7.58 -16.03
CA ILE A 32 4.65 6.68 -16.13
C ILE A 32 3.65 7.00 -15.02
N ARG A 33 2.35 6.98 -15.35
CA ARG A 33 1.27 7.21 -14.38
C ARG A 33 0.82 5.92 -13.73
N PHE A 34 0.59 5.98 -12.43
CA PHE A 34 0.14 4.87 -11.61
C PHE A 34 -1.09 5.26 -10.81
N PHE A 35 -1.97 4.28 -10.60
CA PHE A 35 -2.99 4.35 -9.56
C PHE A 35 -2.34 3.87 -8.27
N ILE A 36 -2.31 4.71 -7.23
CA ILE A 36 -1.78 4.31 -5.92
C ILE A 36 -2.94 4.15 -4.93
N LYS A 37 -2.97 3.02 -4.24
CA LYS A 37 -3.92 2.70 -3.18
C LYS A 37 -3.21 2.70 -1.84
N GLU A 38 -3.73 3.44 -0.86
CA GLU A 38 -3.29 3.43 0.55
C GLU A 38 -4.25 2.59 1.38
N PHE A 39 -3.74 1.60 2.12
CA PHE A 39 -4.54 0.80 3.05
C PHE A 39 -4.63 1.51 4.41
N MET A 40 -5.84 1.56 4.98
CA MET A 40 -6.07 2.17 6.30
C MET A 40 -5.60 1.28 7.45
N ASP A 41 -5.75 -0.03 7.27
CA ASP A 41 -5.39 -1.07 8.22
C ASP A 41 -4.79 -2.29 7.49
N PRO A 42 -3.85 -3.02 8.14
CA PRO A 42 -3.26 -2.69 9.43
C PRO A 42 -2.30 -1.49 9.33
N ARG A 43 -1.98 -0.88 10.48
CA ARG A 43 -0.91 0.11 10.59
C ARG A 43 0.28 -0.48 11.32
N TYR A 44 1.46 -0.37 10.72
CA TYR A 44 2.69 -0.81 11.36
C TYR A 44 2.95 0.04 12.60
N PRO A 45 3.16 -0.57 13.77
CA PRO A 45 3.30 0.18 15.01
C PRO A 45 4.62 0.94 15.05
N ASP A 46 4.57 2.17 15.54
CA ASP A 46 5.77 2.93 15.91
C ASP A 46 6.37 2.38 17.21
N GLU A 47 7.69 2.45 17.37
CA GLU A 47 8.44 1.85 18.48
C GLU A 47 8.07 2.43 19.85
N VAL A 48 7.54 3.65 19.89
CA VAL A 48 7.46 4.45 21.14
C VAL A 48 6.08 4.43 21.79
N SER A 49 5.02 3.98 21.10
CA SER A 49 3.63 4.32 21.49
C SER A 49 2.80 3.20 22.13
N LEU A 50 3.25 1.95 22.13
CA LEU A 50 2.42 0.80 22.52
C LEU A 50 3.07 -0.03 23.63
N ASP A 51 2.21 -0.61 24.48
CA ASP A 51 2.61 -1.71 25.36
C ASP A 51 3.28 -2.84 24.56
N LYS A 52 4.28 -3.49 25.16
CA LYS A 52 5.14 -4.45 24.46
C LYS A 52 4.36 -5.61 23.85
N ASP A 53 3.37 -6.15 24.56
CA ASP A 53 2.62 -7.31 24.10
C ASP A 53 1.66 -6.92 22.96
N LEU A 54 0.98 -5.79 23.11
CA LEU A 54 0.12 -5.23 22.06
C LEU A 54 0.91 -4.87 20.80
N ARG A 55 2.13 -4.35 20.96
CA ARG A 55 3.05 -4.08 19.84
C ARG A 55 3.40 -5.36 19.10
N ILE A 56 3.76 -6.43 19.81
CA ILE A 56 4.12 -7.72 19.21
C ILE A 56 2.92 -8.27 18.43
N GLU A 57 1.71 -8.21 18.99
CA GLU A 57 0.50 -8.65 18.30
C GLU A 57 0.25 -7.86 17.02
N ARG A 58 0.38 -6.53 17.08
CA ARG A 58 0.19 -5.65 15.91
C ARG A 58 1.24 -5.87 14.82
N ILE A 59 2.50 -6.15 15.20
CA ILE A 59 3.54 -6.54 14.25
C ILE A 59 3.15 -7.84 13.55
N ARG A 60 2.67 -8.85 14.29
CA ARG A 60 2.24 -10.13 13.71
C ARG A 60 1.06 -9.96 12.75
N ASP A 61 0.11 -9.06 13.06
CA ASP A 61 -0.97 -8.71 12.12
C ASP A 61 -0.44 -8.11 10.82
N CYS A 62 0.53 -7.19 10.94
CA CYS A 62 1.18 -6.54 9.81
C CYS A 62 1.94 -7.56 8.94
N GLU A 63 2.73 -8.43 9.55
CA GLU A 63 3.48 -9.50 8.86
C GLU A 63 2.55 -10.45 8.11
N ARG A 64 1.44 -10.87 8.74
CA ARG A 64 0.42 -11.70 8.08
C ARG A 64 -0.23 -10.98 6.91
N PHE A 65 -0.54 -9.70 7.06
CA PHE A 65 -1.11 -8.89 5.99
C PHE A 65 -0.14 -8.76 4.82
N GLU A 66 1.13 -8.43 5.09
CA GLU A 66 2.17 -8.30 4.07
C GLU A 66 2.34 -9.61 3.29
N ALA A 67 2.52 -10.73 3.99
CA ALA A 67 2.71 -12.04 3.36
C ALA A 67 1.52 -12.39 2.43
N LYS A 68 0.29 -12.20 2.92
CA LYS A 68 -0.93 -12.46 2.14
C LYS A 68 -1.03 -11.54 0.92
N LYS A 69 -0.62 -10.28 1.02
CA LYS A 69 -0.65 -9.33 -0.09
C LYS A 69 0.38 -9.66 -1.15
N TYR A 70 1.61 -9.97 -0.74
CA TYR A 70 2.66 -10.39 -1.67
C TYR A 70 2.26 -11.65 -2.44
N GLU A 71 1.72 -12.66 -1.76
CA GLU A 71 1.21 -13.88 -2.39
C GLU A 71 0.10 -13.57 -3.39
N LEU A 72 -0.95 -12.87 -2.97
CA LEU A 72 -2.08 -12.52 -3.83
C LEU A 72 -1.67 -11.73 -5.07
N TYR A 73 -0.79 -10.74 -4.91
CA TYR A 73 -0.39 -9.87 -6.02
C TYR A 73 0.53 -10.57 -7.00
N ARG A 74 1.39 -11.47 -6.51
CA ARG A 74 2.16 -12.37 -7.38
C ARG A 74 1.21 -13.23 -8.20
N ASP A 75 0.28 -13.92 -7.56
CA ASP A 75 -0.61 -14.87 -8.22
C ASP A 75 -1.54 -14.18 -9.24
N ILE A 76 -2.04 -12.97 -8.93
CA ILE A 76 -2.80 -12.15 -9.89
C ILE A 76 -1.94 -11.82 -11.12
N ASN A 77 -0.69 -11.39 -10.90
CA ASN A 77 0.20 -11.00 -11.98
C ASN A 77 0.68 -12.18 -12.83
N GLU A 78 0.76 -13.39 -12.25
CA GLU A 78 1.07 -14.64 -12.95
C GLU A 78 -0.13 -15.16 -13.75
N ALA A 79 -1.35 -15.02 -13.21
CA ALA A 79 -2.59 -15.38 -13.91
C ALA A 79 -3.01 -14.34 -14.98
N SER A 80 -2.38 -13.16 -15.01
CA SER A 80 -2.72 -12.09 -15.93
C SER A 80 -2.34 -12.44 -17.37
N ASP A 81 -3.36 -12.63 -18.21
CA ASP A 81 -3.26 -12.93 -19.65
C ASP A 81 -3.32 -11.68 -20.55
N GLY A 82 -3.32 -10.49 -19.96
CA GLY A 82 -3.43 -9.20 -20.64
C GLY A 82 -4.74 -8.45 -20.39
N ASN A 83 -5.73 -9.09 -19.76
CA ASN A 83 -7.01 -8.44 -19.40
C ASN A 83 -7.03 -7.83 -18.00
N LEU A 84 -6.01 -8.10 -17.18
CA LEU A 84 -5.87 -7.57 -15.83
C LEU A 84 -4.86 -6.44 -15.80
N VAL A 85 -5.18 -5.36 -15.06
CA VAL A 85 -4.20 -4.34 -14.72
C VAL A 85 -3.20 -4.98 -13.75
N ARG A 86 -1.93 -5.01 -14.15
CA ARG A 86 -0.87 -5.59 -13.32
C ARG A 86 -0.58 -4.68 -12.13
N ILE A 87 -0.33 -5.31 -11.00
CA ILE A 87 0.15 -4.63 -9.79
C ILE A 87 1.66 -4.47 -9.93
N ALA A 88 2.13 -3.23 -9.92
CA ALA A 88 3.54 -2.89 -10.10
C ALA A 88 4.34 -3.10 -8.80
N GLU A 89 3.86 -2.56 -7.68
CA GLU A 89 4.58 -2.61 -6.40
C GLU A 89 3.60 -2.69 -5.22
N PHE A 90 4.02 -3.38 -4.16
CA PHE A 90 3.41 -3.33 -2.84
C PHE A 90 4.49 -3.01 -1.81
N PHE A 91 4.31 -1.93 -1.06
CA PHE A 91 5.34 -1.37 -0.19
C PHE A 91 4.74 -0.66 1.04
N ARG A 92 5.61 -0.38 2.02
CA ARG A 92 5.27 0.36 3.24
C ARG A 92 6.03 1.68 3.27
N VAL A 93 5.34 2.76 3.68
CA VAL A 93 5.97 4.03 4.07
C VAL A 93 5.46 4.38 5.45
N ASP A 94 6.38 4.57 6.39
CA ASP A 94 6.09 4.74 7.82
C ASP A 94 5.16 3.63 8.35
N SER A 95 4.00 3.99 8.85
CA SER A 95 3.00 3.06 9.40
C SER A 95 2.00 2.55 8.38
N ARG A 96 2.06 2.97 7.11
CA ARG A 96 1.02 2.69 6.11
C ARG A 96 1.52 1.87 4.94
N TYR A 97 0.60 1.10 4.37
CA TYR A 97 0.82 0.25 3.21
C TYR A 97 0.23 0.85 1.94
N TYR A 98 0.91 0.59 0.82
CA TYR A 98 0.53 1.09 -0.49
C TYR A 98 0.66 0.00 -1.55
N MET A 99 -0.18 0.09 -2.58
CA MET A 99 -0.14 -0.73 -3.79
C MET A 99 -0.25 0.19 -5.00
N THR A 100 0.56 -0.07 -6.03
CA THR A 100 0.50 0.61 -7.33
C THR A 100 0.29 -0.36 -8.47
#